data_AF-A0A671VYU9-F1
#
_entry.id   AF-A0A671VYU9-F1
#
_cell.length_a   1.000
_cell.length_b   1.000
_cell.length_c   1.000
_cell.angle_alpha   90.00
_cell.angle_beta   90.00
_cell.angle_gamma   90.00
#
_symmetry.space_group_name_H-M   'P 1'
#
loop_
_entity.id
_entity.type
_entity.pdbx_description
1 polymer ?
#
loop_
_entity_poly.entity_id
_entity_poly.type
_entity_poly.pdbx_seq_one_letter_code
_entity_poly.pdbx_strand_id
1 'polypeptide(L)'
;MACFRGNREEFYGEVLLLDERKIILTAERGIKKSSKAVAILQQVFSHLRLSEVEFFGLKFCDNKQQTNWLDPSKSLSQHRDLIGPPYMFYFGVKFYAEDPSKLKEETTRYQFYLQVCQDVRRGRLPVPAHLRPKHFKIISAFSSIMSTVRFVPDVSVILFTKKLAQYIQTQ
;
A
#
# COMPACT_ATOMS: atom_id res chain seq x y z
N MET A 1 48.10 0.08 14.83
CA MET A 1 47.14 1.20 14.92
C MET A 1 45.80 0.73 14.38
N ALA A 2 44.86 0.40 15.28
CA ALA A 2 43.53 -0.05 14.89
C ALA A 2 42.63 1.17 14.73
N CYS A 3 42.26 1.50 13.49
CA CYS A 3 41.16 2.40 13.20
C CYS A 3 40.03 1.57 12.59
N PHE A 4 39.33 0.78 13.41
CA PHE A 4 38.03 0.24 13.05
C PHE A 4 37.03 1.40 13.05
N ARG A 5 36.90 2.03 11.88
CA ARG A 5 35.89 3.06 11.62
C ARG A 5 34.51 2.47 11.84
N GLY A 6 33.89 2.89 12.95
CA GLY A 6 32.48 3.20 13.12
C GLY A 6 31.48 2.14 12.67
N ASN A 7 30.69 1.64 13.62
CA ASN A 7 29.34 1.13 13.38
C ASN A 7 28.64 2.04 12.37
N ARG A 8 28.57 1.61 11.11
CA ARG A 8 27.60 2.16 10.18
C ARG A 8 26.27 1.68 10.73
N GLU A 9 25.44 2.58 11.27
CA GLU A 9 24.05 2.24 11.56
C GLU A 9 23.45 1.66 10.27
N GLU A 10 23.31 0.34 10.26
CA GLU A 10 22.89 -0.36 9.08
C GLU A 10 21.42 -0.04 8.86
N PHE A 11 21.10 0.45 7.66
CA PHE A 11 19.73 0.80 7.35
C PHE A 11 18.88 -0.48 7.34
N TYR A 12 17.88 -0.52 8.21
CA TYR A 12 16.90 -1.59 8.30
C TYR A 12 15.49 -1.03 8.30
N GLY A 13 14.67 -1.44 7.33
CA GLY A 13 13.27 -1.04 7.25
C GLY A 13 12.41 -2.11 6.57
N GLU A 14 11.10 -1.93 6.63
CA GLU A 14 10.14 -2.86 6.07
C GLU A 14 9.02 -2.07 5.38
N VAL A 15 8.56 -2.56 4.22
CA VAL A 15 7.32 -2.10 3.59
C VAL A 15 6.24 -3.14 3.82
N LEU A 16 5.17 -2.77 4.50
CA LEU A 16 3.95 -3.57 4.60
C LEU A 16 3.06 -3.31 3.37
N LEU A 17 2.78 -4.36 2.62
CA LEU A 17 1.91 -4.34 1.44
C LEU A 17 0.43 -4.48 1.82
N LEU A 18 -0.45 -4.25 0.84
CA LEU A 18 -1.90 -4.34 1.04
C LEU A 18 -2.41 -5.78 1.20
N ASP A 19 -1.63 -6.76 0.73
CA ASP A 19 -1.86 -8.20 0.93
C ASP A 19 -1.15 -8.73 2.19
N GLU A 20 -0.75 -7.83 3.11
CA GLU A 20 -0.12 -8.13 4.41
C GLU A 20 1.30 -8.72 4.31
N ARG A 21 1.82 -8.90 3.09
CA ARG A 21 3.21 -9.30 2.89
C ARG A 21 4.16 -8.15 3.21
N LYS A 22 5.39 -8.50 3.55
CA LYS A 22 6.44 -7.54 3.89
C LYS A 22 7.58 -7.61 2.89
N ILE A 23 8.03 -6.44 2.46
CA ILE A 23 9.27 -6.29 1.69
C ILE A 23 10.33 -5.73 2.65
N ILE A 24 11.38 -6.50 2.90
CA ILE A 24 12.50 -6.08 3.76
C ILE A 24 13.42 -5.14 2.98
N LEU A 25 13.76 -4.00 3.56
CA LEU A 25 14.67 -3.00 3.01
C LEU A 25 15.98 -3.04 3.79
N THR A 26 17.07 -3.41 3.10
CA THR A 26 18.42 -3.47 3.66
C THR A 26 19.42 -2.79 2.72
N ALA A 27 20.61 -2.51 3.24
CA ALA A 27 21.72 -1.99 2.45
C ALA A 27 22.12 -2.93 1.29
N GLU A 28 21.98 -4.24 1.48
CA GLU A 28 22.23 -5.27 0.45
C GLU A 28 21.28 -5.14 -0.76
N ARG A 29 20.05 -4.67 -0.52
CA ARG A 29 19.07 -4.37 -1.57
C ARG A 29 19.23 -2.97 -2.16
N GLY A 30 20.34 -2.30 -1.87
CA GLY A 30 20.67 -0.96 -2.36
C GLY A 30 19.94 0.19 -1.67
N ILE A 31 19.22 -0.07 -0.57
CA ILE A 31 18.48 0.96 0.16
C ILE A 31 19.29 1.44 1.37
N LYS A 32 19.52 2.75 1.43
CA LYS A 32 20.24 3.43 2.50
C LYS A 32 19.41 4.62 2.98
N LYS A 33 19.75 5.17 4.15
CA LYS A 33 19.10 6.39 4.67
C LYS A 33 19.26 7.60 3.72
N SER A 34 20.31 7.64 2.91
CA SER A 34 20.52 8.68 1.88
C SER A 34 19.74 8.42 0.58
N SER A 35 19.17 7.23 0.39
CA SER A 35 18.39 6.90 -0.82
C SER A 35 17.11 7.73 -0.87
N LYS A 36 16.72 8.12 -2.09
CA LYS A 36 15.43 8.79 -2.35
C LYS A 36 14.27 7.83 -2.10
N ALA A 37 13.16 8.35 -1.58
CA ALA A 37 11.95 7.55 -1.37
C ALA A 37 11.42 6.93 -2.68
N VAL A 38 11.63 7.60 -3.83
CA VAL A 38 11.30 7.03 -5.15
C VAL A 38 12.00 5.69 -5.43
N ALA A 39 13.21 5.46 -4.90
CA ALA A 39 13.92 4.19 -5.12
C ALA A 39 13.20 3.02 -4.41
N ILE A 40 12.64 3.26 -3.23
CA ILE A 40 11.83 2.26 -2.52
C ILE A 40 10.52 2.02 -3.27
N LEU A 41 9.85 3.09 -3.71
CA LEU A 41 8.62 3.00 -4.50
C LEU A 41 8.83 2.16 -5.76
N GLN A 42 9.92 2.40 -6.50
CA GLN A 42 10.28 1.61 -7.68
C GLN A 42 10.46 0.12 -7.36
N GLN A 43 11.09 -0.22 -6.24
CA GLN A 43 11.24 -1.61 -5.81
C GLN A 43 9.88 -2.26 -5.49
N VAL A 44 8.97 -1.54 -4.85
CA VAL A 44 7.60 -2.00 -4.57
C VAL A 44 6.80 -2.18 -5.86
N PHE A 45 6.84 -1.19 -6.76
CA PHE A 45 6.13 -1.24 -8.04
C PHE A 45 6.62 -2.38 -8.93
N SER A 46 7.94 -2.58 -8.98
CA SER A 46 8.54 -3.70 -9.71
C SER A 46 8.12 -5.04 -9.11
N HIS A 47 8.14 -5.17 -7.78
CA HIS A 47 7.70 -6.40 -7.09
C HIS A 47 6.23 -6.73 -7.36
N LEU A 48 5.37 -5.70 -7.36
CA LEU A 48 3.94 -5.84 -7.61
C LEU A 48 3.57 -5.87 -9.10
N ARG A 49 4.49 -5.54 -10.01
CA ARG A 49 4.24 -5.36 -11.45
C ARG A 49 3.20 -4.27 -11.75
N LEU A 50 3.33 -3.13 -11.08
CA LEU A 50 2.44 -1.98 -11.25
C LEU A 50 2.95 -1.03 -12.35
N SER A 51 2.05 -0.68 -13.28
CA SER A 51 2.31 0.31 -14.35
C SER A 51 1.67 1.67 -14.06
N GLU A 52 0.46 1.69 -13.51
CA GLU A 52 -0.31 2.90 -13.13
C GLU A 52 0.11 3.38 -11.73
N VAL A 53 1.38 3.78 -11.61
CA VAL A 53 2.04 4.03 -10.32
C VAL A 53 1.61 5.32 -9.63
N GLU A 54 1.05 6.28 -10.37
CA GLU A 54 0.59 7.58 -9.89
C GLU A 54 -0.49 7.49 -8.80
N PHE A 55 -1.25 6.39 -8.76
CA PHE A 55 -2.28 6.17 -7.76
C PHE A 55 -1.74 5.74 -6.40
N PHE A 56 -0.46 5.37 -6.30
CA PHE A 56 0.08 4.69 -5.14
C PHE A 56 1.17 5.49 -4.42
N GLY A 57 1.43 5.13 -3.18
CA GLY A 57 2.52 5.70 -2.40
C GLY A 57 2.88 4.86 -1.18
N LEU A 58 3.84 5.39 -0.42
CA LEU A 58 4.24 4.84 0.87
C LEU A 58 3.87 5.84 1.95
N LYS A 59 3.30 5.33 3.05
CA LYS A 59 3.05 6.07 4.28
C LYS A 59 4.05 5.67 5.35
N PHE A 60 4.30 6.54 6.30
CA PHE A 60 5.01 6.23 7.53
C PHE A 60 4.24 6.81 8.73
N CYS A 61 4.52 6.29 9.92
CA CYS A 61 3.98 6.82 11.16
C CYS A 61 5.04 7.73 11.79
N ASP A 62 4.68 8.98 12.09
CA ASP A 62 5.58 9.90 12.78
C ASP A 62 5.56 9.73 14.30
N ASN A 63 6.39 10.50 15.00
CA ASN A 63 6.49 10.51 16.46
C ASN A 63 5.19 10.94 17.19
N LYS A 64 4.25 11.58 16.48
CA LYS A 64 2.94 11.98 16.99
C LYS A 64 1.86 10.95 16.64
N GLN A 65 2.26 9.76 16.16
CA GLN A 65 1.37 8.70 15.69
C GLN A 65 0.48 9.13 14.51
N GLN A 66 0.87 10.17 13.77
CA GLN A 66 0.18 10.59 12.57
C GLN A 66 0.75 9.85 11.36
N THR A 67 -0.16 9.46 10.46
CA THR A 67 0.21 8.78 9.22
C THR A 67 0.47 9.81 8.13
N ASN A 68 1.70 9.86 7.65
CA ASN A 68 2.14 10.80 6.62
C ASN A 68 2.59 10.07 5.35
N TRP A 69 2.38 10.68 4.19
CA TRP A 69 2.91 10.16 2.93
C TRP A 69 4.39 10.52 2.78
N LEU A 70 5.20 9.57 2.32
CA LEU A 70 6.54 9.85 1.84
C LEU A 70 6.50 10.74 0.60
N ASP A 71 7.39 11.72 0.58
CA ASP A 71 7.69 12.55 -0.58
C ASP A 71 8.72 11.83 -1.46
N PRO A 72 8.35 11.37 -2.68
CA PRO A 72 9.23 10.61 -3.56
C PRO A 72 10.52 11.37 -3.93
N SER A 73 10.48 12.70 -3.93
CA SER A 73 11.60 13.56 -4.33
C SER A 73 12.70 13.64 -3.27
N LYS A 74 12.34 13.40 -2.00
CA LYS A 74 13.22 13.51 -0.84
C LYS A 74 13.91 12.19 -0.51
N SER A 75 15.10 12.27 0.08
CA SER A 75 15.75 11.14 0.73
C SER A 75 15.06 10.75 2.04
N LEU A 76 15.28 9.52 2.49
CA LEU A 76 14.78 9.11 3.81
C LEU A 76 15.37 9.97 4.93
N SER A 77 16.65 10.34 4.83
CA SER A 77 17.31 11.24 5.79
C SER A 77 16.69 12.63 5.87
N GLN A 78 16.00 13.09 4.81
CA GLN A 78 15.31 14.39 4.80
C GLN A 78 13.94 14.34 5.49
N HIS A 79 13.37 13.15 5.70
CA HIS A 79 12.15 12.96 6.48
C HIS A 79 12.53 12.83 7.96
N ARG A 80 12.62 13.97 8.66
CA ARG A 80 13.09 14.04 10.06
C ARG A 80 12.22 13.27 11.04
N ASP A 81 10.96 13.06 10.70
CA ASP A 81 9.98 12.41 11.58
C ASP A 81 9.91 10.88 11.38
N LEU A 82 10.79 10.30 10.54
CA LEU A 82 10.87 8.85 10.39
C LEU A 82 11.39 8.19 11.67
N ILE A 83 10.59 7.27 12.21
CA ILE A 83 10.96 6.43 13.34
C ILE A 83 11.61 5.15 12.83
N GLY A 84 12.75 4.79 13.42
CA GLY A 84 13.45 3.53 13.16
C GLY A 84 14.86 3.53 13.77
N PRO A 85 15.62 2.44 13.58
CA PRO A 85 15.21 1.18 12.97
C PRO A 85 14.31 0.31 13.88
N PRO A 86 13.44 -0.58 13.33
CA PRO A 86 13.08 -0.69 11.91
C PRO A 86 12.30 0.52 11.41
N TYR A 87 12.68 1.04 10.23
CA TYR A 87 11.86 2.03 9.53
C TYR A 87 10.65 1.35 8.90
N MET A 88 9.44 1.67 9.38
CA MET A 88 8.19 1.05 8.92
C MET A 88 7.48 1.91 7.88
N PHE A 89 7.25 1.33 6.70
CA PHE A 89 6.51 1.96 5.62
C PHE A 89 5.27 1.14 5.27
N TYR A 90 4.20 1.82 4.86
CA TYR A 90 2.93 1.20 4.52
C TYR A 90 2.55 1.57 3.10
N PHE A 91 2.49 0.58 2.22
CA PHE A 91 1.99 0.76 0.87
C PHE A 91 0.49 1.09 0.88
N GLY A 92 0.05 1.96 -0.02
CA GLY A 92 -1.37 2.25 -0.15
C GLY A 92 -1.72 3.17 -1.32
N VAL A 93 -3.02 3.33 -1.53
CA VAL A 93 -3.59 4.20 -2.56
C VAL A 93 -3.62 5.65 -2.06
N LYS A 94 -3.04 6.57 -2.82
CA LYS A 94 -3.05 8.03 -2.58
C LYS A 94 -4.31 8.68 -3.14
N PHE A 95 -4.62 8.34 -4.38
CA PHE A 95 -5.73 8.93 -5.12
C PHE A 95 -6.58 7.80 -5.68
N TYR A 96 -7.87 7.83 -5.39
CA TYR A 96 -8.80 6.90 -6.03
C TYR A 96 -9.15 7.41 -7.42
N ALA A 97 -9.13 6.54 -8.42
CA ALA A 97 -9.69 6.86 -9.72
C ALA A 97 -11.19 7.18 -9.59
N GLU A 98 -11.64 8.25 -10.23
CA GLU A 98 -13.06 8.66 -10.25
C GLU A 98 -13.97 7.53 -10.75
N ASP A 99 -13.45 6.73 -11.68
CA ASP A 99 -14.07 5.53 -12.19
C ASP A 99 -13.01 4.42 -12.26
N PRO A 100 -13.01 3.45 -11.33
CA PRO A 100 -12.03 2.38 -11.31
C PRO A 100 -12.25 1.35 -12.44
N SER A 101 -13.33 1.45 -13.23
CA SER A 101 -13.47 0.69 -14.48
C SER A 101 -12.57 1.23 -15.60
N LYS A 102 -12.05 2.45 -15.46
CA LYS A 102 -11.06 3.05 -16.38
C LYS A 102 -9.62 2.62 -16.09
N LEU A 103 -9.37 1.97 -14.95
CA LEU A 103 -8.05 1.40 -14.64
C LEU A 103 -7.75 0.32 -15.68
N LYS A 104 -6.62 0.45 -16.36
CA LYS A 104 -6.27 -0.45 -17.48
C LYS A 104 -5.77 -1.78 -16.97
N GLU A 105 -4.92 -1.74 -15.95
CA GLU A 105 -4.22 -2.92 -15.48
C GLU A 105 -5.01 -3.65 -14.39
N GLU A 106 -5.09 -4.97 -14.54
CA GLU A 106 -5.72 -5.85 -13.56
C GLU A 106 -5.02 -5.80 -12.19
N THR A 107 -3.69 -5.70 -12.21
CA THR A 107 -2.88 -5.58 -10.99
C THR A 107 -3.23 -4.30 -10.22
N THR A 108 -3.43 -3.18 -10.91
CA THR A 108 -3.86 -1.91 -10.30
C THR A 108 -5.24 -2.06 -9.67
N ARG A 109 -6.20 -2.63 -10.40
CA ARG A 109 -7.56 -2.90 -9.89
C ARG A 109 -7.54 -3.77 -8.63
N TYR A 110 -6.68 -4.79 -8.60
CA TYR A 110 -6.51 -5.66 -7.45
C TYR A 110 -5.95 -4.93 -6.23
N GLN A 111 -4.93 -4.07 -6.39
CA GLN A 111 -4.40 -3.29 -5.26
C GLN A 111 -5.44 -2.30 -4.71
N PHE A 112 -6.24 -1.68 -5.58
CA PHE A 112 -7.37 -0.85 -5.17
C PHE A 112 -8.40 -1.63 -4.34
N TYR A 113 -8.76 -2.83 -4.80
CA TYR A 113 -9.65 -3.72 -4.07
C TYR A 113 -9.13 -4.02 -2.66
N LEU A 114 -7.85 -4.36 -2.52
CA LEU A 114 -7.25 -4.65 -1.22
C LEU A 114 -7.29 -3.45 -0.27
N GLN A 115 -6.97 -2.25 -0.77
CA GLN A 115 -7.04 -1.02 0.03
C GLN A 115 -8.45 -0.76 0.55
N VAL A 116 -9.47 -0.87 -0.31
CA VAL A 116 -10.87 -0.70 0.09
C VAL A 116 -11.26 -1.71 1.16
N CYS A 117 -10.91 -2.98 0.96
CA CYS A 117 -11.24 -4.01 1.94
C CYS A 117 -10.63 -3.68 3.31
N GLN A 118 -9.39 -3.19 3.34
CA GLN A 118 -8.76 -2.73 4.59
C GLN A 118 -9.49 -1.53 5.20
N ASP A 119 -9.83 -0.51 4.39
CA ASP A 119 -10.46 0.71 4.89
C ASP A 119 -11.87 0.44 5.42
N VAL A 120 -12.63 -0.47 4.80
CA VAL A 120 -13.92 -0.91 5.35
C VAL A 120 -13.73 -1.68 6.65
N ARG A 121 -12.81 -2.65 6.71
CA ARG A 121 -12.55 -3.42 7.94
C ARG A 121 -12.13 -2.51 9.10
N ARG A 122 -11.38 -1.44 8.80
CA ARG A 122 -10.93 -0.44 9.78
C ARG A 122 -11.96 0.66 10.06
N GLY A 123 -13.13 0.62 9.43
CA GLY A 123 -14.18 1.63 9.60
C GLY A 123 -13.83 3.01 9.03
N ARG A 124 -12.80 3.11 8.19
CA ARG A 124 -12.37 4.36 7.54
C ARG A 124 -13.28 4.74 6.37
N LEU A 125 -13.97 3.75 5.80
CA LEU A 125 -14.93 3.95 4.72
C LEU A 125 -16.37 3.67 5.23
N PRO A 126 -17.27 4.68 5.28
CA PRO A 126 -18.57 4.57 5.95
C PRO A 126 -19.63 3.80 5.14
N VAL A 127 -19.69 2.47 5.26
CA VAL A 127 -20.63 1.65 4.46
C VAL A 127 -22.11 1.95 4.79
N PRO A 128 -22.98 2.22 3.80
CA PRO A 128 -24.41 2.49 3.99
C PRO A 128 -25.11 1.30 4.66
N ALA A 129 -26.05 1.59 5.56
CA ALA A 129 -26.66 0.60 6.44
C ALA A 129 -27.24 -0.62 5.71
N HIS A 130 -27.85 -0.40 4.56
CA HIS A 130 -28.49 -1.43 3.74
C HIS A 130 -27.49 -2.35 3.00
N LEU A 131 -26.23 -1.93 2.84
CA LEU A 131 -25.18 -2.75 2.22
C LEU A 131 -24.39 -3.56 3.25
N ARG A 132 -24.36 -3.14 4.52
CA ARG A 132 -23.58 -3.79 5.60
C ARG A 132 -23.77 -5.32 5.72
N PRO A 133 -25.00 -5.88 5.70
CA PRO A 133 -25.21 -7.33 5.87
C PRO A 133 -24.73 -8.16 4.67
N LYS A 134 -24.86 -7.62 3.45
CA LYS A 134 -24.37 -8.24 2.21
C LYS A 134 -22.84 -8.09 2.09
N HIS A 135 -22.30 -6.98 2.57
CA HIS A 135 -20.88 -6.64 2.49
C HIS A 135 -20.00 -7.47 3.43
N PHE A 136 -20.46 -7.74 4.66
CA PHE A 136 -19.70 -8.62 5.58
C PHE A 136 -19.56 -10.05 5.03
N LYS A 137 -20.62 -10.56 4.39
CA LYS A 137 -20.61 -11.85 3.70
C LYS A 137 -19.73 -11.84 2.43
N ILE A 138 -19.72 -10.74 1.66
CA ILE A 138 -18.85 -10.61 0.49
C ILE A 138 -17.38 -10.52 0.91
N ILE A 139 -17.02 -9.68 1.89
CA ILE A 139 -15.64 -9.61 2.39
C ILE A 139 -15.19 -10.96 2.95
N SER A 140 -16.03 -11.68 3.70
CA SER A 140 -15.66 -12.99 4.27
C SER A 140 -15.58 -14.08 3.20
N ALA A 141 -16.53 -14.14 2.27
CA ALA A 141 -16.53 -15.09 1.16
C ALA A 141 -15.33 -14.85 0.23
N PHE A 142 -14.99 -13.60 -0.07
CA PHE A 142 -13.82 -13.28 -0.89
C PHE A 142 -12.51 -13.55 -0.17
N SER A 143 -12.41 -13.29 1.14
CA SER A 143 -11.24 -13.69 1.93
C SER A 143 -11.00 -15.21 1.87
N SER A 144 -12.07 -15.99 1.83
CA SER A 144 -12.01 -17.45 1.68
C SER A 144 -11.67 -17.87 0.25
N ILE A 145 -12.30 -17.28 -0.78
CA ILE A 145 -12.05 -17.59 -2.20
C ILE A 145 -10.62 -17.23 -2.63
N MET A 146 -10.10 -16.09 -2.19
CA MET A 146 -8.72 -15.65 -2.48
C MET A 146 -7.65 -16.57 -1.86
N SER A 147 -8.01 -17.37 -0.85
CA SER A 147 -7.12 -18.35 -0.23
C SER A 147 -7.10 -19.71 -0.95
N THR A 148 -8.07 -19.99 -1.83
CA THR A 148 -8.34 -21.35 -2.34
C THR A 148 -8.19 -21.51 -3.85
N VAL A 149 -8.28 -20.45 -4.67
CA VAL A 149 -8.32 -20.59 -6.14
C VAL A 149 -7.42 -19.55 -6.83
N ARG A 150 -6.75 -19.94 -7.92
CA ARG A 150 -6.18 -19.00 -8.90
C ARG A 150 -7.33 -18.17 -9.47
N PHE A 151 -7.53 -17.02 -8.87
CA PHE A 151 -8.60 -16.08 -9.16
C PHE A 151 -8.58 -15.70 -10.66
N VAL A 152 -9.75 -15.70 -11.31
CA VAL A 152 -9.97 -15.07 -12.62
C VAL A 152 -10.58 -13.71 -12.34
N PRO A 153 -9.79 -12.62 -12.28
CA PRO A 153 -10.18 -11.38 -11.60
C PRO A 153 -11.15 -10.50 -12.37
N ASP A 154 -11.48 -10.82 -13.62
CA ASP A 154 -12.20 -9.91 -14.52
C ASP A 154 -13.59 -9.50 -13.99
N VAL A 155 -14.52 -10.43 -13.77
CA VAL A 155 -15.93 -10.04 -13.54
C VAL A 155 -16.18 -9.52 -12.13
N SER A 156 -15.59 -10.17 -11.12
CA SER A 156 -15.84 -9.86 -9.71
C SER A 156 -15.20 -8.55 -9.27
N VAL A 157 -14.00 -8.23 -9.78
CA VAL A 157 -13.32 -6.97 -9.47
C VAL A 157 -13.97 -5.82 -10.22
N ILE A 158 -14.43 -6.02 -11.46
CA ILE A 158 -15.18 -5.00 -12.21
C ILE A 158 -16.53 -4.69 -11.54
N LEU A 159 -17.27 -5.70 -11.07
CA LEU A 159 -18.55 -5.47 -10.41
C LEU A 159 -18.37 -4.78 -9.04
N PHE A 160 -17.32 -5.14 -8.30
CA PHE A 160 -16.97 -4.49 -7.04
C PHE A 160 -16.52 -3.04 -7.27
N THR A 161 -15.64 -2.80 -8.24
CA THR A 161 -15.16 -1.45 -8.58
C THR A 161 -16.27 -0.54 -9.11
N LYS A 162 -17.23 -1.04 -9.90
CA LYS A 162 -18.42 -0.27 -10.30
C LYS A 162 -19.29 0.12 -9.11
N LYS A 163 -19.52 -0.81 -8.17
CA LYS A 163 -20.24 -0.50 -6.92
C LYS A 163 -19.48 0.46 -6.03
N LEU A 164 -18.14 0.36 -6.02
CA LEU A 164 -17.26 1.27 -5.30
C LEU A 164 -17.30 2.68 -5.89
N ALA A 165 -17.25 2.81 -7.22
CA ALA A 165 -17.30 4.09 -7.94
C ALA A 165 -18.60 4.83 -7.63
N GLN A 166 -19.73 4.12 -7.78
CA GLN A 166 -21.05 4.65 -7.48
C GLN A 166 -21.17 5.10 -6.01
N TYR A 167 -20.49 4.39 -5.10
CA TYR A 167 -20.46 4.68 -3.67
C TYR A 167 -19.55 5.87 -3.29
N ILE A 168 -18.37 6.00 -3.90
CA ILE A 168 -17.47 7.15 -3.68
C ILE A 168 -18.11 8.44 -4.23
N GLN A 169 -18.84 8.36 -5.35
CA GLN A 169 -19.50 9.53 -5.96
C GLN A 169 -20.79 9.98 -5.24
N THR A 170 -21.32 9.18 -4.31
CA THR A 170 -22.53 9.51 -3.52
C THR A 170 -22.21 10.01 -2.10
N GLN A 171 -20.95 10.35 -1.83
CA GLN A 171 -20.48 11.05 -0.63
C GLN A 171 -19.90 12.39 -1.03
#